data_AF-A0A093W4E6-F1
#
_entry.id   AF-A0A093W4E6-F1
#
_cell.length_a   1.000
_cell.length_b   1.000
_cell.length_c   1.000
_cell.angle_alpha   90.00
_cell.angle_beta   90.00
_cell.angle_gamma   90.00
#
_symmetry.space_group_name_H-M   'P 1'
#
loop_
_entity.id
_entity.type
_entity.pdbx_description
1 polymer ?
#
loop_
_entity_poly.entity_id
_entity_poly.type
_entity_poly.pdbx_seq_one_letter_code
_entity_poly.pdbx_strand_id
1 'polypeptide(L)'
;MGKKKKLTGMLMVSLLMISGLSTVASAEELYIPTFRNVVTGVTDTTNEISTTTSWKYIDGYWYYLKPSGEKVTGWINDNGNWYFCDSLGRMLHDTVINNFKLGNNGAWIY
;
A
#
# COMPACT_ATOMS: atom_id res chain seq x y z
N MET A 1 0.78 29.03 -11.99
CA MET A 1 -0.55 28.45 -12.24
C MET A 1 -0.38 27.06 -12.86
N GLY A 2 -0.35 25.96 -12.10
CA GLY A 2 0.00 24.64 -12.69
C GLY A 2 -0.38 23.36 -11.94
N LYS A 3 -0.72 23.44 -10.64
CA LYS A 3 -1.04 22.23 -9.85
C LYS A 3 -2.48 21.72 -10.03
N LYS A 4 -3.39 22.52 -10.59
CA LYS A 4 -4.83 22.22 -10.63
C LYS A 4 -5.21 21.10 -11.61
N LYS A 5 -4.45 20.87 -12.68
CA LYS A 5 -4.76 19.85 -13.70
C LYS A 5 -4.53 18.41 -13.20
N LYS A 6 -3.56 18.20 -12.29
CA LYS A 6 -3.29 16.88 -11.70
C LYS A 6 -4.38 16.43 -10.71
N LEU A 7 -5.05 17.37 -10.04
CA LEU A 7 -6.05 17.06 -9.03
C LEU A 7 -7.42 16.69 -9.63
N THR A 8 -7.87 17.34 -10.71
CA THR A 8 -9.26 17.20 -11.19
C THR A 8 -9.58 15.83 -11.80
N GLY A 9 -8.66 15.23 -12.59
CA GLY A 9 -8.87 13.88 -13.13
C GLY A 9 -8.85 12.78 -12.06
N MET A 10 -8.10 13.03 -10.97
CA MET A 10 -7.90 12.09 -9.88
C MET A 10 -8.97 12.19 -8.79
N LEU A 11 -9.52 13.39 -8.53
CA LEU A 11 -10.56 13.62 -7.53
C LEU A 11 -11.80 12.75 -7.79
N MET A 12 -12.12 12.48 -9.06
CA MET A 12 -13.22 11.58 -9.43
C MET A 12 -12.92 10.11 -9.09
N VAL A 13 -11.68 9.65 -9.23
CA VAL A 13 -11.29 8.26 -8.93
C VAL A 13 -11.17 8.05 -7.42
N SER A 14 -10.65 9.02 -6.66
CA SER A 14 -10.53 8.92 -5.20
C SER A 14 -11.89 8.93 -4.49
N LEU A 15 -12.90 9.62 -5.03
CA LEU A 15 -14.23 9.72 -4.39
C LEU A 15 -15.01 8.39 -4.46
N LEU A 16 -14.76 7.55 -5.47
CA LEU A 16 -15.40 6.24 -5.60
C LEU A 16 -14.81 5.18 -4.64
N MET A 17 -13.55 5.31 -4.24
CA MET A 17 -12.83 4.26 -3.48
C MET A 17 -12.92 4.40 -1.95
N ILE A 18 -13.53 5.47 -1.43
CA ILE A 18 -13.76 5.64 0.02
C ILE A 18 -14.97 4.81 0.50
N SER A 19 -15.73 4.16 -0.40
CA SER A 19 -16.81 3.24 -0.03
C SER A 19 -16.32 1.83 0.37
N GLY A 20 -15.27 1.77 1.20
CA GLY A 20 -14.84 0.54 1.89
C GLY A 20 -15.53 0.41 3.25
N LEU A 21 -16.86 0.38 3.28
CA LEU A 21 -17.62 0.01 4.47
C LEU A 21 -17.17 -1.40 4.88
N SER A 22 -16.53 -1.50 6.03
CA SER A 22 -15.92 -2.72 6.54
C SER A 22 -17.01 -3.76 6.83
N THR A 23 -17.27 -4.64 5.87
CA THR A 23 -17.96 -5.89 6.19
C THR A 23 -16.90 -6.82 6.72
N VAL A 24 -16.88 -7.02 8.04
CA VAL A 24 -16.03 -8.02 8.69
C VAL A 24 -16.43 -9.40 8.14
N ALA A 25 -15.64 -9.91 7.19
CA ALA A 25 -15.75 -11.29 6.77
C ALA A 25 -15.11 -12.16 7.87
N SER A 26 -15.96 -12.92 8.55
CA SER A 26 -15.61 -13.94 9.53
C SER A 26 -14.80 -15.08 8.92
N ALA A 27 -13.98 -15.72 9.75
CA ALA A 27 -13.16 -16.93 9.56
C ALA A 27 -11.75 -16.65 8.99
N GLU A 28 -10.63 -16.98 9.63
CA GLU A 28 -10.34 -18.00 10.65
C GLU A 28 -9.22 -17.52 11.60
N GLU A 29 -9.37 -17.93 12.85
CA GLU A 29 -8.55 -17.63 14.01
C GLU A 29 -7.31 -18.55 14.08
N LEU A 30 -6.29 -18.13 14.84
CA LEU A 30 -5.04 -18.84 15.23
C LEU A 30 -3.77 -18.59 14.41
N TYR A 31 -3.09 -17.49 14.72
CA TYR A 31 -1.67 -17.58 15.09
C TYR A 31 -1.30 -16.49 16.10
N ILE A 32 -1.20 -16.86 17.37
CA ILE A 32 -0.59 -16.04 18.42
C ILE A 32 0.57 -16.84 19.02
N PRO A 33 1.82 -16.68 18.57
CA PRO A 33 2.93 -17.00 19.42
C PRO A 33 3.12 -15.79 20.35
N THR A 34 2.67 -15.96 21.59
CA THR A 34 3.15 -15.09 22.67
C THR A 34 4.62 -15.42 22.88
N PHE A 35 5.51 -14.75 22.16
CA PHE A 35 6.93 -14.80 22.49
C PHE A 35 7.17 -13.97 23.75
N ARG A 36 6.98 -14.59 24.92
CA ARG A 36 7.68 -14.18 26.13
C ARG A 36 9.15 -14.55 25.93
N ASN A 37 9.90 -13.68 25.29
CA ASN A 37 11.35 -13.72 25.43
C ASN A 37 11.68 -13.20 26.83
N VAL A 38 11.94 -14.13 27.74
CA VAL A 38 12.65 -13.87 28.98
C VAL A 38 13.93 -13.14 28.59
N VAL A 39 13.98 -11.86 28.94
CA VAL A 39 15.13 -10.99 28.67
C VAL A 39 16.31 -11.51 29.47
N THR A 40 17.24 -12.17 28.79
CA THR A 40 18.63 -12.27 29.23
C THR A 40 19.52 -11.83 28.06
N GLY A 41 19.72 -10.52 27.93
CA GLY A 41 20.89 -9.96 27.25
C GLY A 41 20.82 -9.67 25.74
N VAL A 42 19.64 -9.49 25.12
CA VAL A 42 19.53 -9.01 23.73
C VAL A 42 18.85 -7.65 23.72
N THR A 43 19.63 -6.57 23.62
CA THR A 43 19.12 -5.24 23.25
C THR A 43 19.04 -5.19 21.73
N ASP A 44 17.92 -5.63 21.17
CA ASP A 44 17.35 -5.16 19.89
C ASP A 44 16.16 -6.06 19.51
N THR A 45 15.17 -6.13 20.41
CA THR A 45 13.80 -6.47 20.00
C THR A 45 12.98 -5.21 20.04
N THR A 46 13.29 -4.26 19.15
CA THR A 46 12.25 -3.36 18.68
C THR A 46 11.37 -4.19 17.76
N ASN A 47 10.38 -4.85 18.35
CA ASN A 47 9.16 -5.17 17.64
C ASN A 47 8.52 -3.82 17.30
N GLU A 48 9.04 -3.14 16.28
CA GLU A 48 8.44 -1.92 15.78
C GLU A 48 7.09 -2.32 15.22
N ILE A 49 6.05 -2.11 16.03
CA ILE A 49 4.70 -2.07 15.54
C ILE A 49 4.68 -0.94 14.52
N SER A 50 4.86 -1.30 13.24
CA SER A 50 4.85 -0.37 12.12
C SER A 50 3.41 0.11 11.97
N THR A 51 3.08 1.21 12.64
CA THR A 51 1.72 1.79 12.64
C THR A 51 1.38 2.54 11.36
N THR A 52 2.29 2.57 10.38
CA THR A 52 2.15 3.32 9.14
C THR A 52 2.12 2.41 7.92
N THR A 53 1.26 2.76 6.96
CA THR A 53 1.31 2.14 5.63
C THR A 53 2.61 2.53 4.94
N SER A 54 3.34 1.57 4.38
CA SER A 54 4.64 1.84 3.75
C SER A 54 4.95 0.90 2.58
N TRP A 55 5.82 1.36 1.69
CA TRP A 55 6.35 0.56 0.59
C TRP A 55 7.32 -0.51 1.09
N LYS A 56 7.19 -1.73 0.56
CA LYS A 56 8.07 -2.87 0.83
C LYS A 56 8.44 -3.57 -0.48
N TYR A 57 9.70 -3.90 -0.63
CA TYR A 57 10.20 -4.68 -1.77
C TYR A 57 10.37 -6.14 -1.36
N ILE A 58 9.60 -7.03 -1.97
CA ILE A 58 9.52 -8.45 -1.62
C ILE A 58 9.49 -9.27 -2.92
N ASP A 59 10.35 -10.28 -3.04
CA ASP A 59 10.39 -11.21 -4.18
C ASP A 59 10.42 -10.55 -5.57
N GLY A 60 11.12 -9.42 -5.68
CA GLY A 60 11.25 -8.70 -6.94
C GLY A 60 10.17 -7.65 -7.22
N TYR A 61 9.18 -7.50 -6.34
CA TYR A 61 8.04 -6.59 -6.53
C TYR A 61 7.91 -5.58 -5.38
N TRP A 62 7.41 -4.40 -5.70
CA TRP A 62 7.00 -3.40 -4.70
C TRP A 62 5.55 -3.63 -4.27
N TYR A 63 5.32 -3.55 -2.97
CA TYR A 63 4.00 -3.65 -2.33
C TYR A 63 3.81 -2.46 -1.41
N TYR A 64 2.58 -1.97 -1.29
CA TYR A 64 2.23 -1.00 -0.27
C TYR A 64 1.49 -1.74 0.85
N LEU A 65 2.12 -1.89 2.01
CA LEU A 65 1.58 -2.68 3.11
C LEU A 65 0.91 -1.80 4.15
N LYS A 66 -0.21 -2.26 4.69
CA LYS A 66 -0.81 -1.73 5.92
C LYS A 66 -0.01 -2.17 7.15
N PRO A 67 -0.21 -1.51 8.30
CA PRO A 67 0.32 -1.95 9.59
C PRO A 67 0.02 -3.42 9.92
N SER A 68 -1.13 -3.93 9.46
CA SER A 68 -1.54 -5.32 9.63
C SER A 68 -0.76 -6.31 8.76
N GLY A 69 0.10 -5.85 7.85
CA GLY A 69 0.78 -6.67 6.85
C GLY A 69 -0.05 -6.94 5.59
N GLU A 70 -1.30 -6.47 5.53
CA GLU A 70 -2.14 -6.56 4.34
C GLU A 70 -1.57 -5.74 3.19
N LYS A 71 -1.58 -6.32 1.99
CA LYS A 71 -1.17 -5.63 0.76
C LYS A 71 -2.32 -4.75 0.26
N VAL A 72 -2.02 -3.50 -0.06
CA VAL A 72 -2.97 -2.59 -0.71
C VAL A 72 -2.98 -2.86 -2.21
N THR A 73 -4.18 -2.92 -2.78
CA THR A 73 -4.43 -3.06 -4.23
C THR A 73 -5.06 -1.79 -4.77
N GLY A 74 -4.91 -1.54 -6.07
CA GLY A 74 -5.46 -0.36 -6.75
C GLY A 74 -4.58 0.88 -6.63
N TRP A 75 -5.18 2.06 -6.80
CA TRP A 75 -4.48 3.34 -6.81
C TRP A 75 -4.07 3.78 -5.41
N ILE A 76 -2.80 4.18 -5.26
CA ILE A 76 -2.19 4.68 -4.02
C ILE A 76 -1.67 6.08 -4.26
N ASN A 77 -2.03 7.02 -3.38
CA ASN A 77 -1.40 8.33 -3.29
C ASN A 77 -0.32 8.27 -2.22
N ASP A 78 0.93 8.39 -2.64
CA ASP A 78 2.05 8.55 -1.71
C ASP A 78 2.71 9.91 -1.95
N ASN A 79 2.49 10.82 -1.01
CA ASN A 79 3.01 12.19 -1.01
C ASN A 79 2.78 12.95 -2.33
N GLY A 80 1.60 12.80 -2.95
CA GLY A 80 1.25 13.49 -4.20
C GLY A 80 1.72 12.81 -5.49
N ASN A 81 2.44 11.69 -5.39
CA ASN A 81 2.68 10.78 -6.51
C ASN A 81 1.64 9.65 -6.46
N TRP A 82 1.27 9.14 -7.64
CA TRP A 82 0.28 8.09 -7.77
C TRP A 82 0.88 6.82 -8.32
N TYR A 83 0.50 5.70 -7.72
CA TYR A 83 0.98 4.37 -8.05
C TYR A 83 -0.22 3.43 -8.16
N PHE A 84 -0.07 2.32 -8.88
CA PHE A 84 -1.12 1.31 -8.98
C PHE A 84 -0.58 -0.06 -8.60
N CYS A 85 -1.23 -0.71 -7.64
CA CYS A 85 -0.98 -2.10 -7.28
C CYS A 85 -2.04 -3.02 -7.94
N ASP A 86 -1.61 -4.13 -8.54
CA ASP A 86 -2.52 -5.10 -9.14
C ASP A 86 -3.35 -5.87 -8.10
N SER A 87 -4.15 -6.84 -8.54
CA SER A 87 -4.98 -7.68 -7.64
C SER A 87 -4.17 -8.53 -6.66
N LEU A 88 -2.85 -8.69 -6.88
CA LEU A 88 -1.94 -9.39 -5.98
C LEU A 88 -1.15 -8.42 -5.07
N GLY A 89 -1.39 -7.10 -5.21
CA GLY A 89 -0.73 -6.04 -4.47
C GLY A 89 0.60 -5.56 -5.09
N ARG A 90 0.98 -6.07 -6.25
CA ARG A 90 2.26 -5.73 -6.89
C ARG A 90 2.14 -4.39 -7.61
N MET A 91 3.05 -3.48 -7.32
CA MET A 91 3.14 -2.19 -8.01
C MET A 91 3.45 -2.41 -9.49
N LEU A 92 2.60 -1.86 -10.35
CA LEU A 92 2.84 -1.83 -11.79
C LEU A 92 3.74 -0.64 -12.15
N HIS A 93 4.57 -0.82 -13.16
CA HIS A 93 5.44 0.21 -13.74
C HIS A 93 5.59 -0.02 -15.25
N ASP A 94 6.07 0.99 -15.98
CA ASP A 94 6.28 0.97 -17.44
C ASP A 94 5.08 0.47 -18.24
N THR A 95 3.87 0.79 -17.80
CA THR A 95 2.63 0.30 -18.41
C THR A 95 1.56 1.37 -18.48
N VAL A 96 0.44 1.09 -19.14
CA VAL A 96 -0.71 1.98 -19.24
C VAL A 96 -1.94 1.27 -18.70
N ILE A 97 -2.62 1.91 -17.74
CA ILE A 97 -3.85 1.39 -17.12
C ILE A 97 -4.94 2.42 -17.35
N ASN A 98 -5.99 2.07 -18.10
CA ASN A 98 -7.13 2.97 -18.37
C ASN A 98 -6.68 4.38 -18.81
N ASN A 99 -5.76 4.45 -19.77
CA ASN A 99 -5.15 5.68 -20.29
C ASN A 99 -4.21 6.43 -19.32
N PHE A 100 -3.92 5.87 -18.14
CA PHE A 100 -2.92 6.38 -17.21
C PHE A 100 -1.59 5.68 -17.41
N LYS A 101 -0.57 6.41 -17.87
CA LYS A 101 0.78 5.87 -18.09
C LYS A 101 1.57 5.88 -16.78
N LEU A 102 2.09 4.73 -16.39
CA LEU A 102 3.04 4.58 -15.28
C LEU A 102 4.46 4.61 -15.84
N GLY A 103 5.35 5.38 -15.21
CA GLY A 103 6.76 5.40 -15.55
C GLY A 103 7.51 4.19 -14.99
N ASN A 104 8.83 4.15 -15.19
CA ASN A 104 9.73 3.09 -14.73
C ASN A 104 9.73 2.89 -13.21
N ASN A 105 9.48 3.94 -12.45
CA ASN A 105 9.34 3.87 -11.00
C ASN A 105 7.90 3.58 -10.52
N GLY A 106 6.99 3.23 -11.43
CA GLY A 106 5.58 3.01 -11.14
C GLY A 106 4.76 4.27 -10.89
N ALA A 107 5.40 5.45 -10.85
CA ALA A 107 4.68 6.70 -10.67
C ALA A 107 3.92 7.05 -11.95
N TRP A 108 2.67 7.47 -11.80
CA TRP A 108 1.87 7.99 -12.89
C TRP A 108 2.51 9.24 -13.51
N ILE A 109 2.65 9.22 -14.83
CA ILE A 109 3.17 10.29 -15.67
C ILE A 109 2.08 10.75 -16.65
N TYR A 110 2.00 12.07 -16.84
CA TYR A 110 1.02 12.75 -17.68
C TYR A 110 1.51 12.96 -19.11
#